data_AF-A0A7G8BG73-F1
#
_entry.id   AF-A0A7G8BG73-F1
#
_cell.length_a   1.000
_cell.length_b   1.000
_cell.length_c   1.000
_cell.angle_alpha   90.00
_cell.angle_beta   90.00
_cell.angle_gamma   90.00
#
_symmetry.space_group_name_H-M   'P 1'
#
loop_
_entity.id
_entity.type
_entity.pdbx_description
1 polymer ?
#
loop_
_entity_poly.entity_id
_entity_poly.type
_entity_poly.pdbx_seq_one_letter_code
_entity_poly.pdbx_strand_id
1 'polypeptide(L)'
;MKATQFEFRFRVVIAFLLYVLGFWAPWARYLGGSGRVSTTWLELPGALASAHWLSLENATILVTVIALACAIKGTIFRVWGTAYLGTAIVHDKSMHGAGVVAAGPYRYTRNPLYMGTLIFAIAVSILMPPTGAIFFLAAQAIFYYRLILGEEAYLATQQGEAYLAYKQKVPRFWRSLRARVPAAPAKPQWLTSLLAESYYVGFTACFAILAWRYNAYLLIKCIIICFGASLVIRAILPQTPKHD
;
A
#
# COMPACT_ATOMS: atom_id res chain seq x y z
N MET A 1 -17.27 7.44 -9.68
CA MET A 1 -16.57 8.43 -10.51
C MET A 1 -15.13 7.96 -10.71
N LYS A 2 -14.58 8.01 -11.94
CA LYS A 2 -13.18 7.61 -12.22
C LYS A 2 -12.23 8.74 -11.80
N ALA A 3 -10.98 8.41 -11.47
CA ALA A 3 -9.98 9.45 -11.20
C ALA A 3 -9.73 10.32 -12.44
N THR A 4 -9.56 11.62 -12.21
CA THR A 4 -9.12 12.55 -13.26
C THR A 4 -7.63 12.37 -13.58
N GLN A 5 -7.16 12.84 -14.74
CA GLN A 5 -5.71 12.85 -15.03
C GLN A 5 -4.90 13.65 -13.98
N PHE A 6 -5.52 14.66 -13.38
CA PHE A 6 -4.95 15.41 -12.26
C PHE A 6 -4.68 14.51 -11.05
N GLU A 7 -5.68 13.73 -10.61
CA GLU A 7 -5.54 12.79 -9.49
C GLU A 7 -4.40 11.79 -9.74
N PHE A 8 -4.26 11.32 -10.99
CA PHE A 8 -3.18 10.39 -11.35
C PHE A 8 -1.79 11.05 -11.31
N ARG A 9 -1.66 12.26 -11.85
CA ARG A 9 -0.40 13.00 -11.89
C ARG A 9 0.10 13.37 -10.49
N PHE A 10 -0.82 13.75 -9.60
CA PHE A 10 -0.52 14.18 -8.24
C PHE A 10 -0.70 13.05 -7.21
N ARG A 11 -0.79 11.80 -7.64
CA ARG A 11 -1.12 10.67 -6.75
C ARG A 11 -0.22 10.51 -5.54
N VAL A 12 1.07 10.80 -5.69
CA VAL A 12 2.06 10.74 -4.59
C VAL A 12 1.80 11.85 -3.58
N VAL A 13 1.49 13.07 -4.05
CA VAL A 13 1.18 14.21 -3.19
C VAL A 13 -0.13 13.98 -2.45
N ILE A 14 -1.17 13.51 -3.16
CA ILE A 14 -2.46 13.19 -2.54
C ILE A 14 -2.30 12.08 -1.50
N ALA A 15 -1.58 11.00 -1.81
CA ALA A 15 -1.30 9.94 -0.85
C ALA A 15 -0.54 10.51 0.37
N PHE A 16 0.49 11.33 0.16
CA PHE A 16 1.23 11.97 1.26
C PHE A 16 0.31 12.83 2.15
N LEU A 17 -0.57 13.63 1.55
CA LEU A 17 -1.55 14.42 2.29
C LEU A 17 -2.50 13.54 3.11
N LEU A 18 -2.94 12.40 2.57
CA LEU A 18 -3.77 11.45 3.32
C LEU A 18 -3.02 10.88 4.54
N TYR A 19 -1.72 10.57 4.40
CA TYR A 19 -0.89 10.16 5.54
C TYR A 19 -0.79 11.28 6.58
N VAL A 20 -0.49 12.51 6.17
CA VAL A 20 -0.38 13.67 7.07
C VAL A 20 -1.70 13.89 7.80
N LEU A 21 -2.83 13.90 7.11
CA LEU A 21 -4.15 14.07 7.72
C LEU A 21 -4.47 12.91 8.67
N GLY A 22 -4.17 11.66 8.30
CA GLY A 22 -4.37 10.50 9.16
C GLY A 22 -3.57 10.57 10.48
N PHE A 23 -2.30 10.99 10.42
CA PHE A 23 -1.45 11.15 11.61
C PHE A 23 -1.78 12.41 12.42
N TRP A 24 -2.12 13.51 11.75
CA TRP A 24 -2.29 14.81 12.40
C TRP A 24 -3.72 15.10 12.85
N ALA A 25 -4.68 14.28 12.42
CA ALA A 25 -6.04 14.11 12.95
C ALA A 25 -6.50 15.14 14.01
N PRO A 26 -6.72 16.42 13.66
CA PRO A 26 -7.10 17.43 14.65
C PRO A 26 -8.50 17.19 15.23
N TRP A 27 -9.27 16.27 14.64
CA TRP A 27 -10.64 15.93 15.02
C TRP A 27 -10.77 15.24 16.37
N ALA A 28 -9.72 14.63 16.93
CA ALA A 28 -9.77 14.11 18.30
C ALA A 28 -10.03 15.22 19.33
N ARG A 29 -9.53 16.44 19.08
CA ARG A 29 -9.81 17.63 19.90
C ARG A 29 -11.25 18.14 19.76
N TYR A 30 -11.82 18.02 18.56
CA TYR A 30 -13.19 18.51 18.27
C TYR A 30 -14.28 17.50 18.68
N LEU A 31 -13.94 16.22 18.83
CA LEU A 31 -14.86 15.15 19.27
C LEU A 31 -14.88 14.95 20.80
N GLY A 32 -14.35 15.90 21.58
CA GLY A 32 -14.39 15.85 23.05
C GLY A 32 -13.40 14.89 23.72
N GLY A 33 -12.37 14.42 23.00
CA GLY A 33 -11.34 13.55 23.55
C GLY A 33 -10.38 14.28 24.51
N SER A 34 -9.90 13.57 25.53
CA SER A 34 -9.12 14.06 26.69
C SER A 34 -7.72 14.64 26.40
N GLY A 35 -7.44 15.11 25.18
CA GLY A 35 -6.19 15.78 24.82
C GLY A 35 -4.94 14.89 24.76
N ARG A 36 -4.98 13.65 25.26
CA ARG A 36 -3.91 12.65 25.05
C ARG A 36 -4.01 12.06 23.65
N VAL A 37 -3.04 12.38 22.81
CA VAL A 37 -2.88 11.74 21.48
C VAL A 37 -2.39 10.31 21.72
N SER A 38 -3.34 9.37 21.73
CA SER A 38 -3.07 7.93 21.77
C SER A 38 -3.14 7.33 20.36
N THR A 39 -2.51 6.19 20.15
CA THR A 39 -2.50 5.48 18.87
C THR A 39 -3.52 4.35 18.87
N THR A 40 -4.07 4.01 17.71
CA THR A 40 -4.96 2.85 17.53
C THR A 40 -4.34 1.56 18.06
N TRP A 41 -3.02 1.43 18.01
CA TRP A 41 -2.26 0.29 18.53
C TRP A 41 -2.40 0.13 20.06
N LEU A 42 -2.68 1.19 20.80
CA LEU A 42 -2.91 1.18 22.25
C LEU A 42 -4.41 1.14 22.58
N GLU A 43 -5.21 1.92 21.86
CA GLU A 43 -6.66 2.04 22.10
C GLU A 43 -7.43 0.77 21.72
N LEU A 44 -7.07 0.11 20.61
CA LEU A 44 -7.81 -1.06 20.12
C LEU A 44 -7.67 -2.26 21.06
N PRO A 45 -6.47 -2.63 21.56
CA PRO A 45 -6.35 -3.65 22.62
C PRO A 45 -7.11 -3.29 23.90
N GLY A 46 -7.07 -2.01 24.31
CA GLY A 46 -7.82 -1.53 25.47
C GLY A 46 -9.33 -1.71 25.32
N ALA A 47 -9.86 -1.37 24.14
CA ALA A 47 -11.27 -1.57 23.82
C ALA A 47 -11.66 -3.07 23.85
N LEU A 48 -10.86 -3.95 23.23
CA LEU A 48 -11.07 -5.40 23.23
C LEU A 48 -11.03 -6.00 24.65
N ALA A 49 -10.13 -5.51 25.49
CA ALA A 49 -10.02 -5.92 26.89
C ALA A 49 -11.21 -5.43 27.72
N SER A 50 -11.65 -4.18 27.52
CA SER A 50 -12.82 -3.62 28.21
C SER A 50 -14.13 -4.34 27.85
N ALA A 51 -14.22 -4.87 26.63
CA ALA A 51 -15.34 -5.69 26.18
C ALA A 51 -15.27 -7.15 26.66
N HIS A 52 -14.25 -7.52 27.44
CA HIS A 52 -13.99 -8.88 27.93
C HIS A 52 -13.81 -9.93 26.81
N TRP A 53 -13.40 -9.52 25.61
CA TRP A 53 -13.15 -10.47 24.51
C TRP A 53 -11.80 -11.17 24.65
N LEU A 54 -10.77 -10.44 25.10
CA LEU A 54 -9.41 -10.91 25.26
C LEU A 54 -8.75 -10.21 26.46
N SER A 55 -7.72 -10.82 27.06
CA SER A 55 -6.86 -10.08 27.98
C SER A 55 -6.13 -8.96 27.23
N LEU A 56 -5.75 -7.88 27.92
CA LEU A 56 -5.03 -6.76 27.31
C LEU A 56 -3.74 -7.22 26.61
N GLU A 57 -3.02 -8.16 27.21
CA GLU A 57 -1.82 -8.77 26.63
C GLU A 57 -2.14 -9.49 25.31
N ASN A 58 -3.10 -10.41 25.31
CA ASN A 58 -3.47 -11.17 24.11
C ASN A 58 -4.02 -10.26 23.00
N ALA A 59 -4.81 -9.25 23.36
CA ALA A 59 -5.31 -8.27 22.41
C ALA A 59 -4.18 -7.45 21.77
N THR A 60 -3.18 -7.05 22.57
CA THR A 60 -2.01 -6.29 22.09
C THR A 60 -1.17 -7.13 21.14
N ILE A 61 -0.89 -8.40 21.51
CA ILE A 61 -0.18 -9.34 20.65
C ILE A 61 -0.96 -9.56 19.34
N LEU A 62 -2.26 -9.81 19.42
CA LEU A 62 -3.11 -10.05 18.26
C LEU A 62 -3.09 -8.87 17.28
N VAL A 63 -3.32 -7.65 17.76
CA VAL A 63 -3.28 -6.45 16.91
C VAL A 63 -1.90 -6.27 16.26
N THR A 64 -0.83 -6.51 17.01
CA THR A 64 0.55 -6.43 16.52
C THR A 64 0.83 -7.45 15.43
N VAL A 65 0.42 -8.70 15.63
CA VAL A 65 0.61 -9.79 14.65
C VAL A 65 -0.22 -9.55 13.39
N ILE A 66 -1.46 -9.08 13.52
CA ILE A 66 -2.31 -8.73 12.36
C ILE A 66 -1.66 -7.60 11.56
N ALA A 67 -1.20 -6.54 12.23
CA ALA A 67 -0.53 -5.43 11.57
C ALA A 67 0.76 -5.88 10.86
N LEU A 68 1.57 -6.73 11.50
CA LEU A 68 2.78 -7.30 10.89
C LEU A 68 2.44 -8.18 9.68
N ALA A 69 1.42 -9.04 9.77
CA ALA A 69 0.96 -9.86 8.66
C ALA A 69 0.49 -9.00 7.47
N CYS A 70 -0.22 -7.91 7.75
CA CYS A 70 -0.60 -6.91 6.75
C CYS A 70 0.64 -6.22 6.14
N ALA A 71 1.62 -5.81 6.94
CA ALA A 71 2.86 -5.19 6.45
C ALA A 71 3.63 -6.14 5.51
N ILE A 72 3.82 -7.40 5.93
CA ILE A 72 4.50 -8.43 5.13
C ILE A 72 3.75 -8.67 3.83
N LYS A 73 2.44 -8.95 3.90
CA LYS A 73 1.62 -9.23 2.72
C LYS A 73 1.61 -8.05 1.76
N GLY A 74 1.42 -6.84 2.26
CA GLY A 74 1.45 -5.61 1.47
C GLY A 74 2.78 -5.41 0.75
N THR A 75 3.89 -5.61 1.46
CA THR A 75 5.25 -5.53 0.91
C THR A 75 5.51 -6.58 -0.17
N ILE A 76 5.09 -7.82 0.05
CA ILE A 76 5.22 -8.90 -0.95
C ILE A 76 4.48 -8.51 -2.24
N PHE A 77 3.25 -8.01 -2.15
CA PHE A 77 2.50 -7.59 -3.35
C PHE A 77 3.14 -6.40 -4.08
N ARG A 78 3.71 -5.45 -3.33
CA ARG A 78 4.46 -4.31 -3.90
C ARG A 78 5.71 -4.79 -4.64
N VAL A 79 6.58 -5.54 -3.97
CA VAL A 79 7.83 -6.05 -4.55
C VAL A 79 7.55 -6.99 -5.72
N TRP A 80 6.57 -7.89 -5.59
CA TRP A 80 6.20 -8.81 -6.66
C TRP A 80 5.61 -8.07 -7.86
N GLY A 81 4.77 -7.05 -7.65
CA GLY A 81 4.22 -6.24 -8.75
C GLY A 81 5.30 -5.46 -9.47
N THR A 82 6.14 -4.75 -8.72
CA THR A 82 7.18 -3.88 -9.28
C THR A 82 8.27 -4.69 -9.98
N ALA A 83 8.56 -5.92 -9.54
CA ALA A 83 9.53 -6.80 -10.19
C ALA A 83 9.10 -7.21 -11.62
N TYR A 84 7.80 -7.31 -11.89
CA TYR A 84 7.27 -7.73 -13.19
C TYR A 84 6.81 -6.58 -14.09
N LEU A 85 6.36 -5.46 -13.52
CA LEU A 85 5.97 -4.26 -14.29
C LEU A 85 7.17 -3.35 -14.59
N GLY A 86 8.22 -3.41 -13.78
CA GLY A 86 9.39 -2.53 -13.90
C GLY A 86 9.22 -1.21 -13.13
N THR A 87 10.29 -0.76 -12.49
CA THR A 87 10.31 0.43 -11.61
C THR A 87 9.99 1.73 -12.36
N ALA A 88 10.43 1.82 -13.62
CA ALA A 88 10.15 2.96 -14.50
C ALA A 88 8.65 3.18 -14.70
N ILE A 89 7.86 2.12 -14.91
CA ILE A 89 6.42 2.24 -15.15
C ILE A 89 5.66 2.52 -13.84
N VAL A 90 6.07 1.91 -12.73
CA VAL A 90 5.39 2.06 -11.42
C VAL A 90 5.47 3.50 -10.88
N HIS A 91 6.59 4.17 -11.11
CA HIS A 91 6.88 5.50 -10.56
C HIS A 91 6.69 6.65 -11.56
N ASP A 92 6.37 6.38 -12.82
CA ASP A 92 6.11 7.43 -13.82
C ASP A 92 4.79 8.16 -13.54
N LYS A 93 4.77 9.48 -13.78
CA LYS A 93 3.58 10.33 -13.63
C LYS A 93 2.57 10.12 -14.76
N SER A 94 2.94 9.41 -15.82
CA SER A 94 2.11 9.07 -16.98
C SER A 94 1.62 7.62 -16.95
N MET A 95 0.46 7.37 -17.59
CA MET A 95 -0.05 6.02 -17.77
C MET A 95 0.58 5.41 -19.03
N HIS A 96 1.09 4.19 -18.93
CA HIS A 96 1.75 3.51 -20.05
C HIS A 96 0.84 2.47 -20.68
N GLY A 97 0.83 2.43 -22.01
CA GLY A 97 0.05 1.47 -22.83
C GLY A 97 0.88 0.31 -23.39
N ALA A 98 2.16 0.20 -23.07
CA ALA A 98 3.07 -0.80 -23.66
C ALA A 98 2.68 -2.23 -23.24
N GLY A 99 1.83 -2.88 -24.04
CA GLY A 99 1.44 -4.29 -23.92
C GLY A 99 0.72 -4.70 -22.63
N VAL A 100 -0.05 -5.79 -22.70
CA VAL A 100 -0.66 -6.37 -21.50
C VAL A 100 0.41 -7.19 -20.76
N VAL A 101 0.85 -6.71 -19.60
CA VAL A 101 1.75 -7.47 -18.72
C VAL A 101 0.95 -8.56 -18.00
N ALA A 102 0.88 -9.75 -18.60
CA ALA A 102 0.23 -10.94 -18.03
C ALA A 102 1.23 -11.88 -17.31
N ALA A 103 2.16 -11.33 -16.53
CA ALA A 103 3.21 -12.09 -15.84
C ALA A 103 3.20 -11.83 -14.32
N GLY A 104 3.74 -12.78 -13.55
CA GLY A 104 3.84 -12.66 -12.09
C GLY A 104 2.47 -12.44 -11.40
N PRO A 105 2.32 -11.42 -10.55
CA PRO A 105 1.10 -11.20 -9.79
C PRO A 105 -0.07 -10.73 -10.67
N TYR A 106 0.22 -10.18 -11.85
CA TYR A 106 -0.77 -9.73 -12.82
C TYR A 106 -1.59 -10.88 -13.42
N ARG A 107 -1.23 -12.13 -13.14
CA ARG A 107 -2.00 -13.32 -13.52
C ARG A 107 -3.15 -13.64 -12.55
N TYR A 108 -3.09 -13.08 -11.35
CA TYR A 108 -4.04 -13.32 -10.25
C TYR A 108 -4.94 -12.11 -10.03
N THR A 109 -4.39 -10.91 -10.14
CA THR A 109 -5.14 -9.66 -10.01
C THR A 109 -4.59 -8.64 -11.00
N ARG A 110 -5.46 -7.79 -11.54
CA ARG A 110 -5.04 -6.71 -12.44
C ARG A 110 -4.28 -5.58 -11.73
N ASN A 111 -4.46 -5.44 -10.42
CA ASN A 111 -3.98 -4.28 -9.65
C ASN A 111 -3.19 -4.70 -8.39
N PRO A 112 -2.16 -5.55 -8.50
CA PRO A 112 -1.43 -6.08 -7.33
C PRO A 112 -0.75 -4.98 -6.51
N LEU A 113 -0.23 -3.94 -7.16
CA LEU A 113 0.45 -2.82 -6.50
C LEU A 113 -0.49 -2.00 -5.62
N TYR A 114 -1.69 -1.69 -6.13
CA TYR A 114 -2.71 -0.99 -5.36
C TYR A 114 -3.23 -1.86 -4.21
N MET A 115 -3.40 -3.15 -4.45
CA MET A 115 -3.80 -4.10 -3.41
C MET A 115 -2.73 -4.20 -2.31
N GLY A 116 -1.46 -4.30 -2.67
CA GLY A 116 -0.35 -4.28 -1.72
C GLY A 116 -0.33 -3.00 -0.89
N THR A 117 -0.57 -1.85 -1.54
CA THR A 117 -0.63 -0.55 -0.85
C THR A 117 -1.79 -0.46 0.14
N LEU A 118 -2.99 -0.93 -0.24
CA LEU A 118 -4.16 -0.93 0.65
C LEU A 118 -4.00 -1.88 1.84
N ILE A 119 -3.41 -3.07 1.62
CA ILE A 119 -3.13 -4.01 2.71
C ILE A 119 -2.08 -3.42 3.66
N PHE A 120 -1.01 -2.83 3.11
CA PHE A 120 0.04 -2.20 3.90
C PHE A 120 -0.49 -0.99 4.69
N ALA A 121 -1.44 -0.23 4.14
CA ALA A 121 -2.06 0.90 4.82
C ALA A 121 -2.69 0.51 6.18
N ILE A 122 -3.20 -0.72 6.32
CA ILE A 122 -3.71 -1.26 7.60
C ILE A 122 -2.60 -1.36 8.65
N ALA A 123 -1.39 -1.74 8.25
CA ALA A 123 -0.25 -1.83 9.16
C ALA A 123 0.25 -0.46 9.61
N VAL A 124 0.17 0.56 8.74
CA VAL A 124 0.53 1.93 9.11
C VAL A 124 -0.55 2.57 9.97
N SER A 125 -1.82 2.32 9.68
CA SER A 125 -2.94 3.00 10.34
C SER A 125 -3.02 2.71 11.83
N ILE A 126 -2.49 1.58 12.31
CA ILE A 126 -2.45 1.31 13.75
C ILE A 126 -1.62 2.34 14.54
N LEU A 127 -0.68 3.04 13.89
CA LEU A 127 0.13 4.09 14.50
C LEU A 127 -0.51 5.47 14.45
N MET A 128 -1.66 5.60 13.77
CA MET A 128 -2.48 6.81 13.77
C MET A 128 -3.45 6.77 14.97
N PRO A 129 -3.99 7.93 15.40
CA PRO A 129 -5.13 7.95 16.32
C PRO A 129 -6.33 7.15 15.74
N PRO A 130 -7.25 6.59 16.54
CA PRO A 130 -8.34 5.74 16.04
C PRO A 130 -9.19 6.38 14.93
N THR A 131 -9.60 7.62 15.15
CA THR A 131 -10.34 8.41 14.16
C THR A 131 -9.47 8.76 12.95
N GLY A 132 -8.18 9.02 13.20
CA GLY A 132 -7.06 9.05 12.24
C GLY A 132 -7.07 7.89 11.25
N ALA A 133 -6.99 6.69 11.82
CA ALA A 133 -6.92 5.42 11.12
C ALA A 133 -8.16 5.16 10.28
N ILE A 134 -9.36 5.41 10.82
CA ILE A 134 -10.63 5.21 10.10
C ILE A 134 -10.70 6.13 8.87
N PHE A 135 -10.43 7.44 9.06
CA PHE A 135 -10.39 8.39 7.95
C PHE A 135 -9.37 7.96 6.90
N PHE A 136 -8.15 7.66 7.33
CA PHE A 136 -7.06 7.30 6.44
C PHE A 136 -7.40 6.07 5.60
N LEU A 137 -7.86 4.98 6.22
CA LEU A 137 -8.20 3.75 5.50
C LEU A 137 -9.35 3.97 4.51
N ALA A 138 -10.41 4.67 4.91
CA ALA A 138 -11.55 4.95 4.04
C ALA A 138 -11.16 5.84 2.86
N ALA A 139 -10.47 6.96 3.12
CA ALA A 139 -10.02 7.89 2.10
C ALA A 139 -9.03 7.23 1.13
N GLN A 140 -8.10 6.42 1.66
CA GLN A 140 -7.10 5.73 0.87
C GLN A 140 -7.74 4.65 -0.02
N ALA A 141 -8.72 3.90 0.49
CA ALA A 141 -9.49 2.93 -0.27
C ALA A 141 -10.27 3.59 -1.42
N ILE A 142 -10.99 4.68 -1.15
CA ILE A 142 -11.73 5.43 -2.17
C ILE A 142 -10.77 5.98 -3.23
N PHE A 143 -9.66 6.60 -2.80
CA PHE A 143 -8.68 7.20 -3.70
C PHE A 143 -8.07 6.17 -4.66
N TYR A 144 -7.55 5.06 -4.14
CA TYR A 144 -6.96 4.02 -4.99
C TYR A 144 -8.00 3.31 -5.85
N TYR A 145 -9.25 3.15 -5.38
CA TYR A 145 -10.31 2.61 -6.22
C TYR A 145 -10.60 3.52 -7.42
N ARG A 146 -10.63 4.85 -7.23
CA ARG A 146 -10.78 5.82 -8.33
C ARG A 146 -9.61 5.75 -9.32
N LEU A 147 -8.37 5.63 -8.83
CA LEU A 147 -7.17 5.49 -9.67
C LEU A 147 -7.23 4.22 -10.52
N ILE A 148 -7.58 3.08 -9.92
CA ILE A 148 -7.76 1.82 -10.64
C ILE A 148 -8.79 1.99 -11.76
N LEU A 149 -9.95 2.60 -11.47
CA LEU A 149 -10.97 2.82 -12.51
C LEU A 149 -10.50 3.74 -13.65
N GLY A 150 -9.63 4.72 -13.34
CA GLY A 150 -9.01 5.60 -14.33
C GLY A 150 -8.01 4.85 -15.21
N GLU A 151 -7.07 4.14 -14.59
CA GLU A 151 -6.08 3.32 -15.31
C GLU A 151 -6.71 2.23 -16.16
N GLU A 152 -7.69 1.48 -15.64
CA GLU A 152 -8.36 0.43 -16.40
C GLU A 152 -9.10 0.99 -17.62
N ALA A 153 -9.62 2.22 -17.54
CA ALA A 153 -10.26 2.88 -18.66
C ALA A 153 -9.23 3.32 -19.70
N TYR A 154 -8.11 3.91 -19.26
CA TYR A 154 -7.01 4.29 -20.14
C TYR A 154 -6.39 3.09 -20.86
N LEU A 155 -6.09 2.02 -20.14
CA LEU A 155 -5.54 0.79 -20.71
C LEU A 155 -6.52 0.16 -21.70
N ALA A 156 -7.84 0.18 -21.42
CA ALA A 156 -8.83 -0.29 -22.38
C ALA A 156 -8.85 0.54 -23.67
N THR A 157 -8.61 1.86 -23.59
CA THR A 157 -8.52 2.71 -24.79
C THR A 157 -7.20 2.53 -25.56
N GLN A 158 -6.08 2.36 -24.87
CA GLN A 158 -4.75 2.28 -25.50
C GLN A 158 -4.42 0.89 -26.04
N GLN A 159 -4.81 -0.16 -25.32
CA GLN A 159 -4.46 -1.56 -25.64
C GLN A 159 -5.61 -2.32 -26.32
N GLY A 160 -6.79 -1.70 -26.41
CA GLY A 160 -7.95 -2.24 -27.13
C GLY A 160 -8.35 -3.65 -26.69
N GLU A 161 -8.59 -4.51 -27.67
CA GLU A 161 -9.13 -5.87 -27.46
C GLU A 161 -8.22 -6.76 -26.60
N ALA A 162 -6.89 -6.62 -26.70
CA ALA A 162 -5.96 -7.42 -25.92
C ALA A 162 -6.18 -7.23 -24.41
N TYR A 163 -6.39 -5.97 -23.99
CA TYR A 163 -6.67 -5.66 -22.59
C TYR A 163 -8.09 -6.06 -22.18
N LEU A 164 -9.08 -5.94 -23.08
CA LEU A 164 -10.45 -6.39 -22.80
C LEU A 164 -10.51 -7.91 -22.58
N ALA A 165 -9.82 -8.70 -23.40
CA ALA A 165 -9.70 -10.15 -23.23
C ALA A 165 -9.00 -10.52 -21.92
N TYR A 166 -7.95 -9.79 -21.54
CA TYR A 166 -7.28 -9.95 -20.26
C TYR A 166 -8.21 -9.60 -19.07
N LYS A 167 -8.95 -8.50 -19.16
CA LYS A 167 -9.90 -8.03 -18.16
C LYS A 167 -11.04 -9.01 -17.88
N GLN A 168 -11.48 -9.77 -18.87
CA GLN A 168 -12.48 -10.82 -18.71
C GLN A 168 -11.95 -12.02 -17.90
N LYS A 169 -10.65 -12.33 -18.03
CA LYS A 169 -10.04 -13.51 -17.40
C LYS A 169 -9.52 -13.23 -15.98
N VAL A 170 -8.92 -12.05 -15.77
CA VAL A 170 -8.26 -11.68 -14.52
C VAL A 170 -9.13 -10.73 -13.70
N PRO A 171 -9.45 -11.04 -12.43
CA PRO A 171 -10.26 -10.16 -11.61
C PRO A 171 -9.53 -8.87 -11.21
N ARG A 172 -10.30 -7.83 -10.88
CA ARG A 172 -9.74 -6.56 -10.39
C ARG A 172 -8.99 -6.73 -9.05
N PHE A 173 -9.55 -7.54 -8.15
CA PHE A 173 -9.04 -7.83 -6.79
C PHE A 173 -9.03 -9.35 -6.50
N TRP A 174 -8.93 -9.75 -5.23
CA TRP A 174 -8.67 -11.09 -4.64
C TRP A 174 -9.55 -12.29 -5.09
N ARG A 175 -10.35 -12.20 -6.16
CA ARG A 175 -11.24 -13.31 -6.58
C ARG A 175 -10.51 -14.51 -7.20
N SER A 176 -9.18 -14.52 -7.30
CA SER A 176 -8.44 -15.58 -7.98
C SER A 176 -7.27 -16.07 -7.12
N LEU A 177 -7.38 -17.33 -6.67
CA LEU A 177 -6.31 -18.07 -6.00
C LEU A 177 -5.43 -18.84 -7.00
N ARG A 178 -5.81 -18.85 -8.28
CA ARG A 178 -5.13 -19.58 -9.36
C ARG A 178 -4.89 -18.66 -10.53
N ALA A 179 -3.69 -18.70 -11.10
CA ALA A 179 -3.35 -17.89 -12.28
C ALA A 179 -4.39 -18.09 -13.39
N ARG A 180 -4.97 -16.98 -13.87
CA ARG A 180 -6.07 -16.99 -14.84
C ARG A 180 -5.61 -16.91 -16.29
N VAL A 181 -4.34 -16.62 -16.50
CA VAL A 181 -3.71 -16.48 -17.81
C VAL A 181 -2.33 -17.16 -17.81
N PRO A 182 -1.88 -17.71 -18.96
CA PRO A 182 -0.51 -18.19 -19.13
C PRO A 182 0.51 -17.10 -18.81
N ALA A 183 1.69 -17.49 -18.34
CA ALA A 183 2.73 -16.52 -18.05
C ALA A 183 3.29 -15.95 -19.36
N ALA A 184 3.20 -14.62 -19.53
CA ALA A 184 3.99 -13.94 -20.55
C ALA A 184 5.49 -14.00 -20.21
N PRO A 185 6.39 -14.07 -21.21
CA PRO A 185 7.82 -14.00 -20.97
C PRO A 185 8.18 -12.64 -20.37
N ALA A 186 8.59 -12.63 -19.10
CA ALA A 186 9.03 -11.45 -18.38
C ALA A 186 10.24 -11.81 -17.52
N LYS A 187 11.28 -10.96 -17.54
CA LYS A 187 12.45 -11.12 -16.68
C LYS A 187 12.22 -10.33 -15.39
N PRO A 188 11.95 -10.99 -14.24
CA PRO A 188 11.66 -10.28 -13.01
C PRO A 188 12.90 -9.57 -12.48
N GLN A 189 12.77 -8.29 -12.16
CA GLN A 189 13.86 -7.48 -11.65
C GLN A 189 13.75 -7.36 -10.11
N TRP A 190 14.08 -8.44 -9.40
CA TRP A 190 13.86 -8.53 -7.95
C TRP A 190 14.67 -7.51 -7.15
N LEU A 191 15.96 -7.35 -7.47
CA LEU A 191 16.84 -6.44 -6.72
C LEU A 191 16.41 -4.98 -6.87
N THR A 192 16.14 -4.54 -8.11
CA THR A 192 15.68 -3.17 -8.36
C THR A 192 14.29 -2.94 -7.76
N SER A 193 13.42 -3.95 -7.76
CA SER A 193 12.13 -3.89 -7.09
C SER A 193 12.26 -3.74 -5.57
N LEU A 194 13.11 -4.53 -4.91
CA LEU A 194 13.37 -4.41 -3.47
C LEU A 194 13.89 -3.03 -3.10
N LEU A 195 14.80 -2.47 -3.91
CA LEU A 195 15.35 -1.13 -3.69
C LEU A 195 14.30 -0.04 -3.95
N ALA A 196 13.49 -0.16 -5.00
CA ALA A 196 12.43 0.80 -5.31
C ALA A 196 11.30 0.79 -4.27
N GLU A 197 11.00 -0.38 -3.71
CA GLU A 197 10.03 -0.59 -2.63
C GLU A 197 10.67 -0.54 -1.23
N SER A 198 11.88 0.04 -1.10
CA SER A 198 12.64 0.13 0.14
C SER A 198 11.88 0.75 1.31
N TYR A 199 10.91 1.64 1.06
CA TYR A 199 10.01 2.13 2.10
C TYR A 199 9.21 1.00 2.76
N TYR A 200 8.54 0.16 1.96
CA TYR A 200 7.71 -0.95 2.44
C TYR A 200 8.57 -2.02 3.11
N VAL A 201 9.72 -2.33 2.51
CA VAL A 201 10.69 -3.31 3.05
C VAL A 201 11.25 -2.82 4.40
N GLY A 202 11.74 -1.58 4.44
CA GLY A 202 12.31 -0.97 5.64
C GLY A 202 11.29 -0.87 6.77
N PHE A 203 10.08 -0.38 6.48
CA PHE A 203 8.99 -0.37 7.45
C PHE A 203 8.71 -1.76 8.02
N THR A 204 8.55 -2.76 7.15
CA THR A 204 8.19 -4.13 7.58
C THR A 204 9.28 -4.73 8.45
N ALA A 205 10.55 -4.52 8.10
CA ALA A 205 11.69 -4.96 8.90
C ALA A 205 11.74 -4.26 10.26
N CYS A 206 11.63 -2.93 10.28
CA CYS A 206 11.59 -2.17 11.53
C CYS A 206 10.41 -2.58 12.41
N PHE A 207 9.23 -2.77 11.83
CA PHE A 207 8.04 -3.20 12.55
C PHE A 207 8.23 -4.60 13.15
N ALA A 208 8.72 -5.57 12.36
CA ALA A 208 8.96 -6.94 12.82
C ALA A 208 9.93 -7.01 14.02
N ILE A 209 10.92 -6.11 14.08
CA ILE A 209 11.95 -6.09 15.13
C ILE A 209 11.49 -5.27 16.34
N LEU A 210 10.89 -4.10 16.11
CA LEU A 210 10.70 -3.08 17.15
C LEU A 210 9.28 -3.06 17.73
N ALA A 211 8.29 -3.69 17.09
CA ALA A 211 6.91 -3.69 17.60
C ALA A 211 6.80 -4.33 18.98
N TRP A 212 7.66 -5.29 19.31
CA TRP A 212 7.68 -5.97 20.62
C TRP A 212 8.19 -5.08 21.76
N ARG A 213 8.71 -3.90 21.46
CA ARG A 213 9.06 -2.87 22.47
C ARG A 213 7.84 -2.02 22.86
N TYR A 214 6.69 -2.21 22.21
CA TYR A 214 5.42 -1.49 22.46
C TYR A 214 5.59 0.03 22.54
N ASN A 215 6.53 0.58 21.76
CA ASN A 215 6.85 2.00 21.71
C ASN A 215 6.46 2.57 20.35
N ALA A 216 5.25 3.14 20.27
CA ALA A 216 4.72 3.72 19.04
C ALA A 216 5.59 4.87 18.52
N TYR A 217 6.18 5.67 19.41
CA TYR A 217 7.05 6.79 19.02
C TYR A 217 8.33 6.31 18.32
N LEU A 218 8.92 5.20 18.79
CA LEU A 218 10.06 4.57 18.14
C LEU A 218 9.69 4.09 16.73
N LEU A 219 8.55 3.41 16.57
CA LEU A 219 8.09 2.97 15.25
C LEU A 219 7.80 4.15 14.31
N ILE A 220 7.16 5.21 14.79
CA ILE A 220 6.88 6.42 13.99
C ILE A 220 8.20 7.05 13.50
N LYS A 221 9.23 7.13 14.34
CA LYS A 221 10.57 7.58 13.91
C LYS A 221 11.14 6.69 12.82
N CYS A 222 11.04 5.37 12.96
CA CYS A 222 11.48 4.44 11.93
C CYS A 222 10.75 4.66 10.61
N ILE A 223 9.44 4.94 10.62
CA ILE A 223 8.69 5.25 9.39
C ILE A 223 9.26 6.47 8.68
N ILE A 224 9.53 7.54 9.42
CA ILE A 224 10.07 8.78 8.87
C ILE A 224 11.46 8.53 8.28
N ILE A 225 12.30 7.79 9.00
CA ILE A 225 13.66 7.43 8.53
C ILE A 225 13.58 6.55 7.27
N CYS A 226 12.77 5.49 7.28
CA CYS A 226 12.59 4.62 6.12
C CYS A 226 12.00 5.37 4.92
N PHE A 227 11.09 6.30 5.15
CA PHE A 227 10.55 7.17 4.10
C PHE A 227 11.66 8.05 3.51
N GLY A 228 12.41 8.77 4.34
CA GLY A 228 13.55 9.60 3.89
C GLY A 228 14.59 8.78 3.12
N ALA A 229 15.01 7.63 3.67
CA ALA A 229 15.94 6.72 3.01
C ALA A 229 15.40 6.23 1.66
N SER A 230 14.11 5.92 1.56
CA SER A 230 13.50 5.49 0.30
C SER A 230 13.54 6.56 -0.79
N LEU A 231 13.42 7.85 -0.42
CA LEU A 231 13.54 8.96 -1.37
C LEU A 231 14.96 9.06 -1.92
N VAL A 232 15.97 8.88 -1.05
CA VAL A 232 17.39 8.88 -1.44
C VAL A 232 17.70 7.68 -2.35
N ILE A 233 17.28 6.47 -1.96
CA ILE A 233 17.49 5.25 -2.77
C ILE A 233 16.86 5.43 -4.16
N ARG A 234 15.64 5.98 -4.24
CA ARG A 234 14.95 6.23 -5.51
C ARG A 234 15.64 7.30 -6.37
N ALA A 235 16.29 8.29 -5.76
CA ALA A 235 17.05 9.29 -6.50
C ALA A 235 18.33 8.71 -7.13
N ILE A 236 18.92 7.68 -6.51
CA ILE A 236 20.18 7.06 -6.94
C ILE A 236 19.95 5.89 -7.90
N LEU A 237 18.80 5.21 -7.81
CA LEU A 237 18.50 4.05 -8.64
C LEU A 237 18.51 4.41 -10.14
N PRO A 238 19.31 3.70 -10.97
CA PRO A 238 19.23 3.85 -12.42
C PRO A 238 17.81 3.56 -12.87
N GLN A 239 17.17 4.49 -13.59
CA GLN A 239 15.89 4.19 -14.21
C GLN A 239 16.12 3.10 -15.24
N THR A 240 15.46 1.95 -15.10
CA THR A 240 15.54 0.92 -16.11
C THR A 240 15.02 1.49 -17.42
N PRO A 241 15.75 1.31 -18.54
CA PRO A 241 15.35 1.88 -19.82
C PRO A 241 13.93 1.43 -20.16
N LYS A 242 13.13 2.35 -20.69
CA LYS A 242 11.81 2.04 -21.22
C LYS A 242 12.01 0.98 -22.30
N HIS A 243 11.41 -0.20 -22.11
CA HIS A 243 11.31 -1.15 -23.19
C HIS A 243 10.28 -0.57 -24.16
N ASP A 244 10.78 0.06 -25.22
CA ASP A 244 10.00 0.48 -26.40
C ASP A 244 9.44 -0.75 -27.13
#